data_AF-A0A956TTB2-F1
#
_entry.id   AF-A0A956TTB2-F1
#
_cell.length_a   1.000
_cell.length_b   1.000
_cell.length_c   1.000
_cell.angle_alpha   90.00
_cell.angle_beta   90.00
_cell.angle_gamma   90.00
#
_symmetry.space_group_name_H-M   'P 1'
#
loop_
_entity.id
_entity.type
_entity.pdbx_description
1 polymer ?
#
loop_
_entity_poly.entity_id
_entity_poly.type
_entity_poly.pdbx_seq_one_letter_code
_entity_poly.pdbx_strand_id
1 'polypeptide(L)'
;MRKSEALTLFVILDAFRHDFLSRAPYLSAIAEWTGDVRETFGFISTRPAMCAGVFPEETGLCFEYQFRPDGKTYSRSLARGISAAEHLVPRKLARLAATAWVRSTSRNPVARRTAVVGNLPAEWLPFFELAEQRLQTQSGYLPVPTIWD
;
A
#
# COMPACT_ATOMS: atom_id res chain seq x y z
N MET A 1 20.54 32.70 20.96
CA MET A 1 19.92 32.57 19.63
C MET A 1 19.09 31.29 19.62
N ARG A 2 17.76 31.37 19.43
CA ARG A 2 16.95 30.17 19.17
C ARG A 2 17.33 29.67 17.77
N LYS A 3 17.68 28.39 17.64
CA LYS A 3 17.79 27.77 16.31
C LYS A 3 16.42 27.95 15.64
N SER A 4 16.41 28.59 14.48
CA SER A 4 15.24 28.53 13.60
C SER A 4 15.05 27.06 13.26
N GLU A 5 13.99 26.45 13.77
CA GLU A 5 13.63 25.08 13.37
C GLU A 5 13.18 25.15 11.92
N ALA A 6 13.95 24.51 11.03
CA ALA A 6 13.60 24.44 9.62
C ALA A 6 12.42 23.47 9.46
N LEU A 7 11.33 23.95 8.88
CA LEU A 7 10.20 23.10 8.49
C LEU A 7 10.55 22.42 7.16
N THR A 8 10.53 21.08 7.15
CA THR A 8 10.67 20.30 5.91
C THR A 8 9.30 19.81 5.47
N LEU A 9 8.91 20.09 4.23
CA LEU A 9 7.68 19.59 3.63
C LEU A 9 8.02 18.57 2.54
N PHE A 10 7.53 17.34 2.69
CA PHE A 10 7.65 16.29 1.68
C PHE A 10 6.28 16.06 1.02
N VAL A 11 6.22 16.18 -0.30
CA VAL A 11 4.98 16.01 -1.07
C VAL A 11 5.17 14.86 -2.05
N ILE A 12 4.37 13.81 -1.88
CA ILE A 12 4.27 12.70 -2.85
C ILE A 12 3.10 13.02 -3.78
N LEU A 13 3.37 13.09 -5.08
CA LEU A 13 2.34 13.21 -6.11
C LEU A 13 2.10 11.83 -6.73
N ASP A 14 1.06 11.13 -6.27
CA ASP A 14 0.73 9.79 -6.75
C ASP A 14 0.30 9.82 -8.23
N ALA A 15 0.79 8.85 -9.00
CA ALA A 15 0.62 8.73 -10.45
C ALA A 15 0.89 10.03 -11.25
N PHE A 16 1.78 10.89 -10.75
CA PHE A 16 2.12 12.15 -11.42
C PHE A 16 3.03 11.88 -12.62
N ARG A 17 2.44 11.88 -13.80
CA ARG A 17 3.17 11.69 -15.04
C ARG A 17 4.09 12.89 -15.32
N HIS A 18 5.28 12.63 -15.86
CA HIS A 18 6.25 13.66 -16.20
C HIS A 18 5.68 14.76 -17.12
N ASP A 19 4.76 14.41 -18.04
CA ASP A 19 4.14 15.37 -18.96
C ASP A 19 3.18 16.35 -18.26
N PHE A 20 2.75 16.07 -17.04
CA PHE A 20 1.92 16.99 -16.26
C PHE A 20 2.70 18.19 -15.74
N LEU A 21 4.02 18.08 -15.60
CA LEU A 21 4.86 19.21 -15.17
C LEU A 21 4.73 20.40 -16.15
N SER A 22 4.64 20.11 -17.45
CA SER A 22 4.42 21.13 -18.49
C SER A 22 3.09 21.89 -18.34
N ARG A 23 2.11 21.30 -17.61
CA ARG A 23 0.79 21.87 -17.35
C ARG A 23 0.66 22.48 -15.96
N ALA A 24 1.72 22.41 -15.14
CA ALA A 24 1.75 22.88 -13.77
C ALA A 24 2.92 23.87 -13.57
N PRO A 25 2.83 25.10 -14.11
CA PRO A 25 3.95 26.04 -14.15
C PRO A 25 4.49 26.46 -12.77
N TYR A 26 3.63 26.40 -11.74
CA TYR A 26 4.05 26.66 -10.35
C TYR A 26 4.97 25.56 -9.81
N LEU A 27 4.80 24.30 -10.24
CA LEU A 27 5.69 23.19 -9.86
C LEU A 27 7.03 23.29 -10.60
N SER A 28 7.02 23.68 -11.87
CA SER A 28 8.27 23.89 -12.61
C SER A 28 9.10 25.06 -12.06
N ALA A 29 8.46 26.05 -11.43
CA ALA A 29 9.14 27.20 -10.85
C ALA A 29 9.85 26.90 -9.51
N ILE A 30 9.46 25.83 -8.81
CA ILE A 30 10.05 25.42 -7.52
C ILE A 30 11.06 24.27 -7.67
N ALA A 31 11.20 23.70 -8.87
CA ALA A 31 12.10 22.59 -9.11
C ALA A 31 13.55 23.10 -9.27
N GLU A 32 14.33 23.08 -8.19
CA GLU A 32 15.78 23.35 -8.26
C GLU A 32 16.56 22.15 -8.84
N TRP A 33 15.99 20.95 -8.73
CA TRP A 33 16.57 19.71 -9.25
C TRP A 33 15.46 18.79 -9.74
N THR A 34 15.68 18.17 -10.90
CA THR A 34 14.81 17.14 -11.46
C THR A 34 15.65 15.90 -11.75
N GLY A 35 15.17 14.74 -11.32
CA GLY A 35 15.80 13.46 -11.61
C GLY A 35 14.73 12.41 -11.85
N ASP A 36 15.05 11.45 -12.70
CA ASP A 36 14.16 10.32 -12.99
C ASP A 36 14.59 9.12 -12.14
N VAL A 37 13.66 8.57 -11.38
CA VAL A 37 13.84 7.26 -10.76
C VAL A 37 13.28 6.22 -11.73
N ARG A 38 14.13 5.32 -12.22
CA ARG A 38 13.67 4.19 -13.02
C ARG A 38 12.78 3.31 -12.14
N GLU A 39 11.50 3.25 -12.46
CA GLU A 39 10.58 2.32 -11.80
C GLU A 39 11.08 0.89 -12.00
N THR A 40 11.33 0.19 -10.90
CA THR A 40 11.57 -1.24 -10.90
C THR A 40 10.22 -1.97 -10.91
N PHE A 41 10.12 -3.02 -11.72
CA PHE A 41 8.86 -3.70 -12.03
C PHE A 41 8.15 -4.20 -10.76
N GLY A 42 6.84 -3.91 -10.64
CA GLY A 42 5.99 -4.45 -9.56
C GLY A 42 5.82 -3.58 -8.32
N PHE A 43 6.43 -2.39 -8.30
CA PHE A 43 6.34 -1.43 -7.20
C PHE A 43 4.96 -0.76 -7.11
N ILE A 44 4.00 -1.39 -6.42
CA ILE A 44 2.75 -0.71 -6.05
C ILE A 44 2.94 0.12 -4.77
N SER A 45 3.85 -0.27 -3.88
CA SER A 45 4.25 0.54 -2.74
C SER A 45 5.60 1.19 -3.03
N THR A 46 5.63 2.28 -3.80
CA THR A 46 6.83 3.13 -4.02
C THR A 46 7.30 3.83 -2.74
N ARG A 47 6.51 3.75 -1.66
CA ARG A 47 6.74 4.47 -0.41
C ARG A 47 8.00 4.04 0.35
N PRO A 48 8.41 2.76 0.43
CA PRO A 48 9.68 2.38 1.06
C PRO A 48 10.89 2.93 0.30
N ALA A 49 10.87 2.90 -1.04
CA ALA A 49 11.91 3.52 -1.85
C ALA A 49 11.94 5.05 -1.69
N MET A 50 10.77 5.72 -1.67
CA MET A 50 10.69 7.17 -1.52
C MET A 50 11.03 7.67 -0.10
N CYS A 51 10.61 6.95 0.94
CA CYS A 51 10.74 7.41 2.34
C CYS A 51 12.02 6.91 3.03
N ALA A 52 12.68 5.90 2.48
CA ALA A 52 13.87 5.31 3.10
C ALA A 52 15.00 5.00 2.10
N GLY A 53 14.81 5.24 0.79
CA GLY A 53 15.86 5.05 -0.21
C GLY A 53 16.26 3.59 -0.42
N VAL A 54 15.38 2.64 -0.07
CA VAL A 54 15.66 1.20 -0.09
C VAL A 54 14.82 0.45 -1.13
N PHE A 55 15.38 -0.63 -1.64
CA PHE A 55 14.71 -1.53 -2.58
C PHE A 55 13.68 -2.44 -1.87
N PRO A 56 12.70 -3.04 -2.60
CA PRO A 56 11.72 -3.96 -2.05
C PRO A 56 12.37 -5.18 -1.41
N GLU A 57 13.48 -5.65 -1.97
CA GLU A 57 14.21 -6.81 -1.46
C GLU A 57 14.76 -6.55 -0.06
N GLU A 58 15.06 -5.29 0.27
CA GLU A 58 15.55 -4.88 1.59
C GLU A 58 14.41 -4.73 2.60
N THR A 59 13.17 -4.52 2.14
CA THR A 59 12.02 -4.24 3.01
C THR A 59 10.98 -5.36 3.05
N GLY A 60 11.03 -6.28 2.08
CA GLY A 60 9.98 -7.28 1.83
C GLY A 60 8.68 -6.70 1.25
N LEU A 61 8.64 -5.40 0.92
CA LEU A 61 7.44 -4.70 0.47
C LEU A 61 7.52 -4.39 -1.03
N CYS A 62 6.89 -5.25 -1.84
CA CYS A 62 6.86 -5.09 -3.30
C CYS A 62 5.44 -4.74 -3.80
N PHE A 63 4.43 -5.47 -3.33
CA PHE A 63 3.03 -5.32 -3.72
C PHE A 63 2.11 -5.13 -2.52
N GLU A 64 0.86 -4.74 -2.75
CA GLU A 64 -0.16 -4.65 -1.70
C GLU A 64 -0.39 -6.01 -1.01
N TYR A 65 -0.33 -7.09 -1.79
CA TYR A 65 -0.48 -8.47 -1.32
C TYR A 65 0.81 -9.25 -1.51
N GLN A 66 1.11 -10.13 -0.57
CA GLN A 66 2.17 -11.11 -0.66
C GLN A 66 1.63 -12.52 -0.49
N PHE A 67 2.24 -13.49 -1.19
CA PHE A 67 1.94 -14.89 -0.96
C PHE A 67 2.45 -15.30 0.42
N ARG A 68 1.53 -15.69 1.31
CA ARG A 68 1.83 -16.13 2.67
C ARG A 68 0.78 -17.17 3.09
N PRO A 69 1.05 -18.47 2.89
CA PRO A 69 0.08 -19.54 3.15
C PRO A 69 -0.32 -19.66 4.64
N ASP A 70 0.53 -19.16 5.54
CA ASP A 70 0.29 -19.12 6.98
C ASP A 70 -0.23 -17.75 7.47
N GLY A 71 -0.61 -16.86 6.54
CA GLY A 71 -1.12 -15.53 6.81
C GLY A 71 -2.48 -15.57 7.52
N LYS A 72 -2.82 -14.47 8.22
CA LYS A 72 -4.04 -14.39 9.04
C LYS A 72 -5.07 -13.39 8.51
N THR A 73 -4.76 -12.67 7.44
CA THR A 73 -5.64 -11.62 6.89
C THR A 73 -6.91 -12.21 6.28
N TYR A 74 -6.82 -13.31 5.53
CA TYR A 74 -7.97 -13.94 4.90
C TYR A 74 -8.07 -15.41 5.33
N SER A 75 -9.20 -15.79 5.93
CA SER A 75 -9.41 -17.17 6.39
C SER A 75 -9.98 -18.06 5.28
N ARG A 76 -9.75 -19.37 5.40
CA ARG A 76 -10.40 -20.38 4.53
C ARG A 76 -11.93 -20.37 4.65
N SER A 77 -12.48 -19.97 5.80
CA SER A 77 -13.93 -19.83 5.97
C SER A 77 -14.46 -18.63 5.19
N LEU A 78 -13.76 -17.49 5.23
CA LEU A 78 -14.10 -16.30 4.45
C LEU A 78 -14.07 -16.62 2.95
N ALA A 79 -13.01 -17.26 2.46
CA ALA A 79 -12.87 -17.68 1.07
C ALA A 79 -14.07 -18.53 0.58
N ARG A 80 -14.44 -19.56 1.36
CA ARG A 80 -15.61 -20.40 1.06
C ARG A 80 -16.91 -19.60 1.08
N GLY A 81 -17.09 -18.71 2.06
CA GLY A 81 -18.27 -17.86 2.16
C GLY A 81 -18.43 -16.92 0.96
N ILE A 82 -17.33 -16.34 0.49
CA ILE A 82 -17.32 -15.51 -0.71
C ILE A 82 -17.70 -16.33 -1.94
N SER A 83 -17.06 -17.48 -2.15
CA SER A 83 -17.35 -18.34 -3.30
C SER A 83 -18.83 -18.74 -3.33
N ALA A 84 -19.39 -19.14 -2.18
CA ALA A 84 -20.82 -19.44 -2.07
C ALA A 84 -21.71 -18.22 -2.37
N ALA A 85 -21.35 -17.04 -1.86
CA ALA A 85 -22.11 -15.81 -2.10
C ALA A 85 -22.06 -15.36 -3.57
N GLU A 86 -20.93 -15.55 -4.26
CA GLU A 86 -20.79 -15.22 -5.69
C GLU A 86 -21.74 -16.01 -6.60
N HIS A 87 -22.28 -17.14 -6.14
CA HIS A 87 -23.33 -17.89 -6.84
C HIS A 87 -24.74 -17.33 -6.61
N LEU A 88 -24.95 -16.56 -5.55
CA LEU A 88 -26.26 -16.06 -5.13
C LEU A 88 -26.47 -14.58 -5.46
N VAL A 89 -25.40 -13.80 -5.46
CA VAL A 89 -25.43 -12.36 -5.71
C VAL A 89 -24.34 -11.97 -6.71
N PRO A 90 -24.48 -10.82 -7.39
CA PRO A 90 -23.44 -10.30 -8.25
C PRO A 90 -22.08 -10.27 -7.54
N ARG A 91 -21.07 -10.84 -8.19
CA ARG A 91 -19.69 -10.97 -7.68
C ARG A 91 -19.18 -9.70 -7.00
N LYS A 92 -19.39 -8.54 -7.62
CA LYS A 92 -18.98 -7.24 -7.07
C LYS A 92 -19.57 -6.96 -5.69
N LEU A 93 -20.83 -7.32 -5.45
CA LEU A 93 -21.50 -7.10 -4.17
C LEU A 93 -20.99 -8.06 -3.09
N ALA A 94 -20.84 -9.35 -3.41
CA ALA A 94 -20.23 -10.32 -2.49
C ALA A 94 -18.83 -9.88 -2.05
N ARG A 95 -18.02 -9.39 -3.00
CA ARG A 95 -16.65 -8.91 -2.74
C ARG A 95 -16.62 -7.60 -1.97
N LEU A 96 -17.54 -6.68 -2.22
CA LEU A 96 -17.66 -5.44 -1.47
C LEU A 96 -18.04 -5.71 -0.01
N ALA A 97 -19.03 -6.59 0.22
CA ALA A 97 -19.44 -6.99 1.56
C ALA A 97 -18.31 -7.70 2.31
N ALA A 98 -17.61 -8.63 1.65
CA ALA A 98 -16.46 -9.31 2.25
C ALA A 98 -15.32 -8.33 2.59
N THR A 99 -15.06 -7.36 1.71
CA THR A 99 -14.07 -6.30 1.97
C THR A 99 -14.47 -5.47 3.20
N ALA A 100 -15.72 -5.04 3.28
CA ALA A 100 -16.22 -4.30 4.43
C ALA A 100 -16.12 -5.12 5.73
N TRP A 101 -16.44 -6.40 5.67
CA TRP A 101 -16.33 -7.33 6.80
C TRP A 101 -14.89 -7.52 7.27
N VAL A 102 -13.93 -7.76 6.35
CA VAL A 102 -12.50 -7.85 6.70
C VAL A 102 -12.02 -6.56 7.36
N ARG A 103 -12.38 -5.41 6.80
CA ARG A 103 -12.00 -4.10 7.34
C ARG A 103 -12.59 -3.81 8.71
N SER A 104 -13.80 -4.27 9.01
CA SER A 104 -14.46 -4.03 10.30
C SER A 104 -13.99 -4.99 11.39
N THR A 105 -13.61 -6.22 11.03
CA THR A 105 -13.25 -7.28 11.98
C THR A 105 -11.75 -7.45 12.21
N SER A 106 -10.91 -6.94 11.31
CA SER A 106 -9.46 -7.09 11.44
C SER A 106 -8.91 -6.27 12.61
N ARG A 107 -7.99 -6.88 13.35
CA ARG A 107 -7.19 -6.22 14.39
C ARG A 107 -5.97 -5.48 13.81
N ASN A 108 -5.60 -5.77 12.55
CA ASN A 108 -4.49 -5.11 11.88
C ASN A 108 -4.94 -3.73 11.35
N PRO A 109 -4.34 -2.61 11.78
CA PRO A 109 -4.75 -1.26 11.38
C PRO A 109 -4.60 -1.01 9.87
N VAL A 110 -3.64 -1.64 9.21
CA VAL A 110 -3.47 -1.59 7.76
C VAL A 110 -4.65 -2.26 7.09
N ALA A 111 -4.97 -3.49 7.50
CA ALA A 111 -6.09 -4.24 6.95
C ALA A 111 -7.44 -3.52 7.09
N ARG A 112 -7.64 -2.76 8.17
CA ARG A 112 -8.85 -1.93 8.36
C ARG A 112 -9.01 -0.83 7.30
N ARG A 113 -7.89 -0.34 6.74
CA ARG A 113 -7.87 0.78 5.78
C ARG A 113 -7.75 0.31 4.34
N THR A 114 -6.88 -0.67 4.09
CA THR A 114 -6.44 -1.01 2.74
C THR A 114 -6.91 -2.36 2.25
N ALA A 115 -7.29 -3.32 3.13
CA ALA A 115 -7.66 -4.66 2.67
C ALA A 115 -8.74 -4.61 1.57
N VAL A 116 -8.54 -5.31 0.46
CA VAL A 116 -9.49 -5.46 -0.63
C VAL A 116 -9.56 -6.93 -1.05
N VAL A 117 -10.76 -7.48 -1.07
CA VAL A 117 -11.02 -8.88 -1.46
C VAL A 117 -11.29 -9.02 -2.97
N GLY A 118 -11.47 -7.90 -3.66
CA GLY A 118 -11.98 -7.83 -5.03
C GLY A 118 -11.04 -8.34 -6.13
N ASN A 119 -9.74 -8.37 -5.89
CA ASN A 119 -8.75 -8.56 -6.97
C ASN A 119 -8.22 -10.00 -7.11
N LEU A 120 -8.55 -10.90 -6.17
CA LEU A 120 -8.06 -12.28 -6.15
C LEU A 120 -9.20 -13.30 -6.29
N PRO A 121 -8.99 -14.45 -6.96
CA PRO A 121 -9.90 -15.60 -6.86
C PRO A 121 -10.18 -15.95 -5.39
N ALA A 122 -11.42 -16.34 -5.07
CA ALA A 122 -11.80 -16.55 -3.67
C ALA A 122 -10.96 -17.66 -3.01
N GLU A 123 -10.73 -18.72 -3.77
CA GLU A 123 -9.92 -19.88 -3.44
C GLU A 123 -8.45 -19.53 -3.16
N TRP A 124 -7.97 -18.40 -3.68
CA TRP A 124 -6.60 -17.96 -3.49
C TRP A 124 -6.43 -17.09 -2.25
N LEU A 125 -7.49 -16.42 -1.79
CA LEU A 125 -7.43 -15.50 -0.65
C LEU A 125 -6.68 -16.07 0.57
N PRO A 126 -6.87 -17.35 0.99
CA PRO A 126 -6.19 -17.88 2.16
C PRO A 126 -4.66 -18.00 2.02
N PHE A 127 -4.14 -17.89 0.80
CA PHE A 127 -2.71 -17.93 0.53
C PHE A 127 -2.07 -16.55 0.40
N PHE A 128 -2.86 -15.49 0.52
CA PHE A 128 -2.37 -14.12 0.42
C PHE A 128 -2.56 -13.37 1.74
N GLU A 129 -1.63 -12.49 2.01
CA GLU A 129 -1.70 -11.53 3.10
C GLU A 129 -1.39 -10.14 2.58
N LEU A 130 -1.80 -9.09 3.30
CA LEU A 130 -1.26 -7.76 3.04
C LEU A 130 0.26 -7.78 3.27
N ALA A 131 1.03 -7.18 2.37
CA ALA A 131 2.47 -7.06 2.57
C ALA A 131 2.76 -6.11 3.75
N GLU A 132 2.07 -4.98 3.80
CA GLU A 132 2.18 -4.01 4.89
C GLU A 132 1.46 -4.52 6.16
N GLN A 133 2.24 -4.70 7.23
CA GLN A 133 1.72 -5.12 8.54
C GLN A 133 1.57 -3.97 9.54
N ARG A 134 2.13 -2.80 9.21
CA ARG A 134 2.14 -1.58 10.03
C ARG A 134 1.84 -0.38 9.15
N LEU A 135 1.28 0.67 9.74
CA LEU A 135 1.11 1.94 9.04
C LEU A 135 2.47 2.63 8.90
N GLN A 136 2.65 3.35 7.81
CA GLN A 136 3.87 4.11 7.50
C GLN A 136 4.29 5.14 8.55
N THR A 137 3.36 5.56 9.41
CA THR A 137 3.59 6.53 10.50
C THR A 137 3.92 5.85 11.84
N GLN A 138 4.03 4.52 11.87
CA GLN A 138 4.34 3.77 13.08
C GLN A 138 5.82 3.41 13.09
N SER A 139 6.46 3.54 14.25
CA SER A 139 7.86 3.16 14.43
C SER A 139 8.10 1.70 14.03
N GLY A 140 9.22 1.47 13.32
CA GLY A 140 9.56 0.17 12.77
C GLY A 140 8.58 -0.28 11.69
N TYR A 141 8.03 0.66 10.92
CA TYR A 141 7.28 0.36 9.70
C TYR A 141 8.15 -0.39 8.69
N LEU A 142 9.39 0.09 8.49
CA LEU A 142 10.43 -0.60 7.73
C LEU A 142 11.48 -1.22 8.67
N PRO A 143 12.24 -2.23 8.20
CA PRO A 143 13.38 -2.76 8.95
C PRO A 143 14.58 -1.80 8.99
N VAL A 144 14.51 -0.69 8.25
CA VAL A 144 15.53 0.36 8.16
C VAL A 144 14.96 1.69 8.67
N PRO A 145 15.80 2.63 9.14
CA PRO A 145 15.36 3.98 9.47
C PRO A 145 14.72 4.67 8.27
N THR A 146 13.62 5.37 8.52
CA THR A 146 12.90 6.17 7.54
C THR A 146 13.03 7.65 7.86
N ILE A 147 12.58 8.54 6.97
CA ILE A 147 12.48 9.98 7.27
C ILE A 147 11.50 10.31 8.42
N TRP A 148 10.76 9.32 8.94
CA TRP A 148 9.78 9.46 10.01
C TRP A 148 10.25 8.88 11.36
N ASP A 149 11.42 8.24 11.40
CA ASP A 149 12.08 7.76 12.63
C ASP A 149 13.06 8.81 13.17
#